data_AF-A0A7J3Z6M1-F1
#
_entry.id   AF-A0A7J3Z6M1-F1
#
_cell.length_a   1.000
_cell.length_b   1.000
_cell.length_c   1.000
_cell.angle_alpha   90.00
_cell.angle_beta   90.00
_cell.angle_gamma   90.00
#
_symmetry.space_group_name_H-M   'P 1'
#
loop_
_entity.id
_entity.type
_entity.pdbx_description
1 polymer ?
#
loop_
_entity_poly.entity_id
_entity_poly.type
_entity_poly.pdbx_seq_one_letter_code
_entity_poly.pdbx_strand_id
1 'polypeptide(L)'
;MFYAVQCIVMAGGRGTRFGSPTKFLRKVCGESIIERLLKQLGSVCSHILVTLSKYTIAESKSLCNSYEVDCVELSGGGYVEDLTTSLSMCIKPPVLVLAADIVARNSIVIAKFVKRALAEHASVVTAVVNKGNGVEHAVGLSLFKALGGGAWTNIALLPSLIMDVDDVEDLEYAEKVCTSDA
;
A
#
# COMPACT_ATOMS: atom_id res chain seq x y z
N MET A 1 -0.49 -18.32 -7.17
CA MET A 1 0.42 -17.86 -8.22
C MET A 1 1.20 -16.71 -7.63
N PHE A 2 2.51 -16.89 -7.40
CA PHE A 2 3.40 -15.84 -6.92
C PHE A 2 3.78 -14.95 -8.11
N TYR A 3 3.72 -13.63 -7.92
CA TYR A 3 4.32 -12.69 -8.86
C TYR A 3 5.68 -12.31 -8.27
N ALA A 4 6.78 -12.47 -9.00
CA ALA A 4 8.08 -12.02 -8.52
C ALA A 4 8.21 -10.50 -8.69
N VAL A 5 7.41 -9.73 -7.95
CA VAL A 5 7.44 -8.26 -7.93
C VAL A 5 8.10 -7.77 -6.65
N GLN A 6 8.92 -6.73 -6.77
CA GLN A 6 9.42 -5.98 -5.61
C GLN A 6 8.32 -5.07 -5.11
N CYS A 7 8.19 -4.95 -3.80
CA CYS A 7 7.15 -4.14 -3.17
C CYS A 7 7.75 -3.04 -2.30
N ILE A 8 7.21 -1.84 -2.41
CA ILE A 8 7.50 -0.71 -1.54
C ILE A 8 6.23 -0.41 -0.73
N VAL A 9 6.33 -0.40 0.58
CA VAL A 9 5.28 0.06 1.49
C VAL A 9 5.69 1.42 2.05
N MET A 10 4.99 2.48 1.66
CA MET A 10 5.24 3.84 2.09
C MET A 10 4.52 4.11 3.42
N ALA A 11 5.29 4.12 4.50
CA ALA A 11 4.85 4.32 5.89
C ALA A 11 5.48 5.56 6.54
N GLY A 12 5.96 6.54 5.75
CA GLY A 12 6.64 7.75 6.22
C GLY A 12 5.76 8.99 6.38
N GLY A 13 4.45 8.88 6.14
CA GLY A 13 3.53 10.02 6.08
C GLY A 13 3.37 10.79 7.40
N ARG A 14 3.03 12.08 7.29
CA ARG A 14 2.75 12.95 8.46
C ARG A 14 1.38 12.71 9.11
N GLY A 15 0.48 12.01 8.44
CA GLY A 15 -0.86 11.69 8.96
C GLY A 15 -1.73 12.91 9.29
N THR A 16 -1.52 14.03 8.58
CA THR A 16 -2.14 15.33 8.89
C THR A 16 -3.66 15.33 8.86
N ARG A 17 -4.29 14.41 8.11
CA ARG A 17 -5.75 14.25 8.06
C ARG A 17 -6.32 13.48 9.26
N PHE A 18 -5.62 12.42 9.68
CA PHE A 18 -6.03 11.54 10.78
C PHE A 18 -5.55 12.06 12.16
N GLY A 19 -4.69 13.09 12.19
CA GLY A 19 -4.08 13.61 13.41
C GLY A 19 -3.00 12.70 14.00
N SER A 20 -2.59 11.63 13.30
CA SER A 20 -1.53 10.72 13.72
C SER A 20 -0.74 10.19 12.52
N PRO A 21 0.60 10.32 12.52
CA PRO A 21 1.46 9.81 11.45
C PRO A 21 1.47 8.28 11.38
N THR A 22 1.00 7.60 12.42
CA THR A 22 1.06 6.14 12.58
C THR A 22 -0.31 5.48 12.56
N LYS A 23 -1.25 6.06 11.81
CA LYS A 23 -2.60 5.48 11.60
C LYS A 23 -2.56 4.02 11.12
N PHE A 24 -1.53 3.63 10.37
CA PHE A 24 -1.32 2.25 9.91
C PHE A 24 -1.05 1.24 11.05
N LEU A 25 -0.76 1.71 12.28
CA LEU A 25 -0.67 0.87 13.48
C LEU A 25 -2.02 0.64 14.16
N ARG A 26 -3.09 1.32 13.72
CA ARG A 26 -4.45 1.06 14.20
C ARG A 26 -4.87 -0.35 13.82
N LYS A 27 -5.67 -0.95 14.69
CA LYS A 27 -6.15 -2.32 14.49
C LYS A 27 -7.37 -2.34 13.60
N VAL A 28 -7.36 -3.30 12.69
CA VAL A 28 -8.51 -3.74 11.90
C VAL A 28 -8.58 -5.25 12.11
N CYS A 29 -9.66 -5.72 12.73
CA CYS A 29 -9.93 -7.14 12.96
C CYS A 29 -8.88 -7.80 13.88
N GLY A 30 -8.44 -7.05 14.90
CA GLY A 30 -7.52 -7.51 15.95
C GLY A 30 -6.01 -7.36 15.63
N GLU A 31 -5.67 -7.08 14.37
CA GLU A 31 -4.30 -6.92 13.87
C GLU A 31 -4.08 -5.49 13.33
N SER A 32 -2.87 -4.93 13.41
CA SER A 32 -2.65 -3.60 12.82
C SER A 32 -2.72 -3.62 11.29
N ILE A 33 -3.15 -2.51 10.69
CA ILE A 33 -3.31 -2.41 9.23
C ILE A 33 -2.02 -2.81 8.50
N ILE A 34 -0.88 -2.30 8.95
CA ILE A 34 0.41 -2.61 8.32
C ILE A 34 0.81 -4.08 8.50
N GLU A 35 0.59 -4.68 9.66
CA GLU A 35 0.92 -6.10 9.89
C GLU A 35 0.10 -7.00 8.96
N ARG A 36 -1.20 -6.72 8.85
CA ARG A 36 -2.10 -7.40 7.93
C ARG A 36 -1.61 -7.26 6.48
N LEU A 37 -1.23 -6.04 6.08
CA LEU A 37 -0.72 -5.76 4.74
C LEU A 37 0.57 -6.54 4.45
N LEU A 38 1.54 -6.51 5.36
CA LEU A 38 2.82 -7.22 5.21
C LEU A 38 2.62 -8.74 5.07
N LYS A 39 1.73 -9.34 5.88
CA LYS A 39 1.37 -10.77 5.74
C LYS A 39 0.78 -11.10 4.38
N GLN A 40 -0.11 -10.25 3.86
CA GLN A 40 -0.70 -10.45 2.54
C GLN A 40 0.36 -10.33 1.43
N LEU A 41 1.25 -9.34 1.53
CA LEU A 41 2.34 -9.11 0.59
C LEU A 41 3.38 -10.23 0.57
N GLY A 42 3.60 -10.95 1.67
CA GLY A 42 4.49 -12.11 1.69
C GLY A 42 4.09 -13.22 0.71
N SER A 43 2.83 -13.26 0.27
CA SER A 43 2.35 -14.19 -0.78
C SER A 43 2.37 -13.63 -2.20
N VAL A 44 2.69 -12.33 -2.36
CA VAL A 44 2.59 -11.58 -3.61
C VAL A 44 3.93 -11.04 -4.06
N CYS A 45 4.84 -10.73 -3.14
CA CYS A 45 6.09 -10.02 -3.39
C CYS A 45 7.28 -10.94 -3.18
N SER A 46 8.33 -10.77 -3.98
CA SER A 46 9.62 -11.45 -3.75
C SER A 46 10.48 -10.75 -2.70
N HIS A 47 10.23 -9.46 -2.50
CA HIS A 47 10.95 -8.61 -1.57
C HIS A 47 10.06 -7.43 -1.19
N ILE A 48 10.13 -6.99 0.06
CA ILE A 48 9.33 -5.89 0.60
C ILE A 48 10.26 -4.88 1.27
N LEU A 49 10.26 -3.65 0.77
CA LEU A 49 10.90 -2.48 1.36
C LEU A 49 9.84 -1.61 2.03
N VAL A 50 9.95 -1.38 3.33
CA VAL A 50 9.12 -0.44 4.07
C VAL A 50 9.88 0.88 4.21
N THR A 51 9.31 1.96 3.72
CA THR A 51 9.90 3.30 3.87
C THR A 51 9.23 4.07 4.99
N LEU A 52 10.06 4.54 5.90
CA LEU A 52 9.69 5.24 7.12
C LEU A 52 10.24 6.67 7.07
N SER A 53 9.87 7.49 8.03
CA SER A 53 10.48 8.80 8.22
C SER A 53 10.66 9.08 9.71
N LYS A 54 11.31 10.20 10.03
CA LYS A 54 11.40 10.71 11.41
C LYS A 54 10.05 10.81 12.14
N TYR A 55 8.93 10.85 11.41
CA TYR A 55 7.58 10.92 11.98
C TYR A 55 7.03 9.57 12.43
N THR A 56 7.54 8.46 11.89
CA THR A 56 6.95 7.12 12.06
C THR A 56 7.94 6.07 12.55
N ILE A 57 9.24 6.32 12.41
CA ILE A 57 10.31 5.36 12.72
C ILE A 57 10.27 4.87 14.17
N ALA A 58 9.98 5.75 15.13
CA ALA A 58 10.00 5.41 16.56
C ALA A 58 9.00 4.31 16.93
N GLU A 59 7.80 4.37 16.36
CA GLU A 59 6.70 3.43 16.62
C GLU A 59 6.72 2.22 15.66
N SER A 60 7.54 2.27 14.62
CA SER A 60 7.62 1.24 13.57
C SER A 60 8.83 0.32 13.69
N LYS A 61 9.73 0.53 14.68
CA LYS A 61 10.96 -0.27 14.84
C LYS A 61 10.69 -1.77 14.98
N SER A 62 9.59 -2.15 15.63
CA SER A 62 9.21 -3.55 15.81
C SER A 62 8.86 -4.21 14.47
N LEU A 63 8.25 -3.50 13.53
CA LEU A 63 7.89 -4.02 12.21
C LEU A 63 9.14 -4.49 11.47
N CYS A 64 10.21 -3.70 11.53
CA CYS A 64 11.47 -3.97 10.84
C CYS A 64 12.23 -5.20 11.38
N ASN A 65 11.91 -5.64 12.61
CA ASN A 65 12.54 -6.80 13.23
C ASN A 65 11.64 -8.05 13.21
N SER A 66 10.33 -7.88 13.03
CA SER A 66 9.34 -8.95 13.23
C SER A 66 8.88 -9.60 11.92
N TYR A 67 9.15 -8.97 10.78
CA TYR A 67 8.76 -9.45 9.46
C TYR A 67 9.99 -9.56 8.55
N GLU A 68 9.95 -10.46 7.57
CA GLU A 68 10.98 -10.58 6.52
C GLU A 68 10.86 -9.41 5.52
N VAL A 69 11.16 -8.20 6.00
CA VAL A 69 11.09 -6.95 5.26
C VAL A 69 12.33 -6.11 5.53
N ASP A 70 12.75 -5.32 4.55
CA ASP A 70 13.77 -4.29 4.75
C ASP A 70 13.09 -2.98 5.14
N CYS A 71 13.69 -2.25 6.07
CA CYS A 71 13.24 -0.91 6.44
C CYS A 71 14.28 0.15 6.09
N VAL A 72 13.84 1.26 5.54
CA VAL A 72 14.66 2.45 5.29
C VAL A 72 13.98 3.68 5.86
N GLU A 73 14.74 4.49 6.60
CA GLU A 73 14.30 5.83 7.00
C GLU A 73 14.66 6.85 5.91
N LEU A 74 13.66 7.61 5.47
CA LEU A 74 13.76 8.69 4.48
C LEU A 74 13.59 10.07 5.15
N SER A 75 13.83 11.14 4.38
CA SER A 75 13.77 12.52 4.85
C SER A 75 12.39 12.92 5.38
N GLY A 76 11.33 12.32 4.83
CA GLY A 76 9.94 12.74 5.08
C GLY A 76 9.65 14.12 4.46
N GLY A 77 10.37 14.48 3.38
CA GLY A 77 10.24 15.75 2.66
C GLY A 77 8.93 15.89 1.90
N GLY A 78 8.27 14.76 1.60
CA GLY A 78 6.96 14.70 0.98
C GLY A 78 6.80 13.42 0.14
N TYR A 79 5.56 13.11 -0.23
CA TYR A 79 5.24 11.86 -0.93
C TYR A 79 6.05 11.65 -2.22
N VAL A 80 6.18 12.69 -3.06
CA VAL A 80 6.88 12.58 -4.35
C VAL A 80 8.38 12.37 -4.17
N GLU A 81 9.01 13.07 -3.22
CA GLU A 81 10.43 12.94 -2.92
C GLU A 81 10.74 11.55 -2.35
N ASP A 82 9.96 11.11 -1.36
CA ASP A 82 10.12 9.80 -0.73
C ASP A 82 9.85 8.67 -1.75
N LEU A 83 8.83 8.80 -2.60
CA LEU A 83 8.53 7.83 -3.66
C LEU A 83 9.68 7.72 -4.66
N THR A 84 10.21 8.85 -5.11
CA THR A 84 11.34 8.88 -6.06
C THR A 84 12.57 8.21 -5.46
N THR A 85 12.86 8.50 -4.19
CA THR A 85 13.97 7.88 -3.45
C THR A 85 13.73 6.39 -3.24
N SER A 86 12.50 5.97 -2.95
CA SER A 86 12.16 4.56 -2.76
C SER A 86 12.28 3.77 -4.07
N LEU A 87 11.83 4.34 -5.19
CA LEU A 87 11.91 3.72 -6.52
C LEU A 87 13.35 3.56 -7.00
N SER A 88 14.26 4.47 -6.63
CA SER A 88 15.68 4.37 -7.00
C SER A 88 16.44 3.26 -6.25
N MET A 89 15.88 2.77 -5.13
CA MET A 89 16.42 1.64 -4.37
C MET A 89 16.01 0.28 -4.95
N CYS A 90 15.02 0.23 -5.84
CA CYS A 90 14.57 -1.02 -6.44
C CYS A 90 15.47 -1.46 -7.60
N ILE A 91 15.75 -2.77 -7.68
CA ILE A 91 16.68 -3.31 -8.70
C ILE A 91 16.17 -3.08 -10.13
N LYS A 92 14.88 -3.31 -10.36
CA LYS A 92 14.23 -3.16 -11.67
C LYS A 92 12.69 -3.20 -11.55
N PRO A 93 11.96 -2.53 -12.45
CA PRO A 93 10.54 -2.76 -12.64
C PRO A 93 10.19 -4.20 -13.03
N PRO A 94 8.96 -4.66 -12.80
CA PRO A 94 7.86 -3.92 -12.16
C PRO A 94 8.01 -3.81 -10.63
N VAL A 95 7.62 -2.66 -10.07
CA VAL A 95 7.60 -2.40 -8.63
C VAL A 95 6.17 -2.08 -8.19
N LEU A 96 5.68 -2.78 -7.17
CA LEU A 96 4.39 -2.50 -6.55
C LEU A 96 4.60 -1.51 -5.40
N VAL A 97 3.96 -0.36 -5.48
CA VAL A 97 3.99 0.67 -4.43
C VAL A 97 2.65 0.68 -3.73
N LEU A 98 2.69 0.63 -2.39
CA LEU A 98 1.53 0.64 -1.53
C LEU A 98 1.67 1.72 -0.46
N ALA A 99 0.60 2.42 -0.14
CA ALA A 99 0.49 3.14 1.11
C ALA A 99 0.30 2.15 2.29
N ALA A 100 0.83 2.50 3.46
CA ALA A 100 0.80 1.62 4.64
C ALA A 100 -0.57 1.49 5.31
N ASP A 101 -1.52 2.35 4.95
CA ASP A 101 -2.87 2.48 5.50
C ASP A 101 -3.94 1.75 4.66
N ILE A 102 -3.49 0.90 3.72
CA ILE A 102 -4.38 0.13 2.86
C ILE A 102 -4.87 -1.12 3.57
N VAL A 103 -6.18 -1.34 3.55
CA VAL A 103 -6.82 -2.58 3.95
C VAL A 103 -7.36 -3.27 2.72
N ALA A 104 -6.78 -4.43 2.38
CA ALA A 104 -7.35 -5.35 1.41
C ALA A 104 -8.01 -6.54 2.10
N ARG A 105 -9.10 -7.05 1.51
CA ARG A 105 -9.86 -8.21 2.04
C ARG A 105 -8.95 -9.42 2.20
N ASN A 106 -8.10 -9.70 1.21
CA ASN A 106 -7.11 -10.77 1.25
C ASN A 106 -6.03 -10.54 0.16
N SER A 107 -4.97 -11.36 0.19
CA SER A 107 -3.87 -11.26 -0.78
C SER A 107 -4.29 -11.53 -2.23
N ILE A 108 -5.40 -12.24 -2.47
CA ILE A 108 -5.92 -12.49 -3.82
C ILE A 108 -6.35 -11.18 -4.49
N VAL A 109 -6.87 -10.21 -3.73
CA VAL A 109 -7.23 -8.88 -4.26
C VAL A 109 -5.99 -8.20 -4.84
N ILE A 110 -4.91 -8.13 -4.05
CA ILE A 110 -3.64 -7.52 -4.47
C ILE A 110 -3.04 -8.28 -5.66
N ALA A 111 -3.01 -9.62 -5.61
CA ALA A 111 -2.49 -10.45 -6.70
C ALA A 111 -3.29 -10.28 -8.01
N LYS A 112 -4.61 -10.16 -7.94
CA LYS A 112 -5.47 -9.89 -9.10
C LYS A 112 -5.20 -8.50 -9.69
N PHE A 113 -4.99 -7.49 -8.84
CA PHE A 113 -4.57 -6.17 -9.31
C PHE A 113 -3.23 -6.24 -10.03
N VAL A 114 -2.20 -6.85 -9.43
CA VAL A 114 -0.87 -7.02 -10.05
C VAL A 114 -0.99 -7.70 -11.41
N LYS A 115 -1.75 -8.80 -11.50
CA LYS A 115 -1.98 -9.51 -12.77
C LYS A 115 -2.56 -8.61 -13.85
N ARG A 116 -3.61 -7.85 -13.52
CA ARG A 116 -4.28 -6.95 -14.47
C ARG A 116 -3.35 -5.80 -14.86
N ALA A 117 -2.68 -5.18 -13.89
CA ALA A 117 -1.76 -4.07 -14.12
C ALA A 117 -0.56 -4.45 -15.01
N LEU A 118 -0.07 -5.69 -14.92
CA LEU A 118 0.96 -6.21 -15.81
C LEU A 118 0.49 -6.37 -17.26
N ALA A 119 -0.81 -6.59 -17.49
CA ALA A 119 -1.39 -6.73 -18.82
C ALA A 119 -1.68 -5.39 -19.51
N GLU A 120 -1.73 -4.28 -18.75
CA GLU A 120 -1.92 -2.94 -19.30
C GLU A 120 -0.69 -2.47 -20.10
N HIS A 121 -0.89 -1.55 -21.04
CA HIS A 121 0.21 -0.93 -21.78
C HIS A 121 0.85 0.27 -21.07
N ALA A 122 0.13 0.92 -20.15
CA ALA A 122 0.58 2.11 -19.44
C ALA A 122 1.79 1.84 -18.53
N SER A 123 2.73 2.77 -18.40
CA SER A 123 3.92 2.64 -17.54
C SER A 123 3.58 2.61 -16.05
N VAL A 124 2.50 3.29 -15.64
CA VAL A 124 2.00 3.33 -14.27
C VAL A 124 0.53 2.91 -14.28
N VAL A 125 0.19 1.99 -13.39
CA VAL A 125 -1.19 1.52 -13.23
C VAL A 125 -1.60 1.71 -11.78
N THR A 126 -2.66 2.46 -11.52
CA THR A 126 -3.11 2.78 -10.17
C THR A 126 -4.46 2.12 -9.89
N ALA A 127 -4.59 1.48 -8.73
CA ALA A 127 -5.87 1.01 -8.25
C ALA A 127 -6.72 2.20 -7.79
N VAL A 128 -7.96 2.23 -8.26
CA VAL A 128 -8.96 3.21 -7.84
C VAL A 128 -10.22 2.50 -7.38
N VAL A 129 -10.99 3.17 -6.52
CA VAL A 129 -12.32 2.74 -6.11
C VAL A 129 -13.32 3.86 -6.34
N ASN A 130 -14.58 3.51 -6.56
CA ASN A 130 -15.67 4.46 -6.65
C ASN A 130 -16.53 4.36 -5.39
N LYS A 131 -16.57 5.42 -4.57
CA LYS A 131 -17.34 5.45 -3.31
C LYS A 131 -18.83 5.81 -3.54
N GLY A 132 -19.35 5.65 -4.75
CA GLY A 132 -20.77 5.82 -5.10
C GLY A 132 -21.18 7.20 -5.62
N ASN A 133 -20.26 8.18 -5.59
CA ASN A 133 -20.45 9.54 -6.13
C ASN A 133 -20.05 9.66 -7.61
N GLY A 134 -19.63 8.56 -8.25
CA GLY A 134 -19.13 8.59 -9.63
C GLY A 134 -17.67 9.00 -9.77
N VAL A 135 -17.01 9.38 -8.68
CA VAL A 135 -15.61 9.84 -8.67
C VAL A 135 -14.68 8.67 -8.30
N GLU A 136 -13.61 8.52 -9.07
CA GLU A 136 -12.55 7.57 -8.78
C GLU A 136 -11.60 8.14 -7.73
N HIS A 137 -11.31 7.33 -6.71
CA HIS A 137 -10.37 7.65 -5.65
C HIS A 137 -9.23 6.65 -5.68
N ALA A 138 -7.99 7.13 -5.74
CA ALA A 138 -6.81 6.26 -5.65
C ALA A 138 -6.69 5.70 -4.23
N VAL A 139 -6.55 4.38 -4.12
CA VAL A 139 -6.46 3.68 -2.81
C VAL A 139 -5.02 3.45 -2.36
N GLY A 140 -4.06 4.22 -2.88
CA GLY A 140 -2.65 4.09 -2.52
C GLY A 140 -1.90 2.87 -3.08
N LEU A 141 -2.50 2.08 -3.99
CA LEU A 141 -1.89 0.90 -4.61
C LEU A 141 -1.56 1.17 -6.07
N SER A 142 -0.29 1.11 -6.46
CA SER A 142 0.17 1.38 -7.85
C SER A 142 1.26 0.42 -8.30
N LEU A 143 1.22 0.00 -9.56
CA LEU A 143 2.29 -0.78 -10.19
C LEU A 143 3.08 0.11 -11.16
N PHE A 144 4.37 0.28 -10.88
CA PHE A 144 5.32 0.99 -11.72
C PHE A 144 6.05 -0.01 -12.61
N LYS A 145 5.82 0.05 -13.92
CA LYS A 145 6.52 -0.76 -14.94
C LYS A 145 7.70 -0.02 -15.57
N ALA A 146 7.84 1.28 -15.30
CA ALA A 146 9.01 2.09 -15.63
C ALA A 146 9.27 3.12 -14.51
N LEU A 147 10.54 3.39 -14.18
CA LEU A 147 10.93 4.28 -13.09
C LEU A 147 10.95 5.78 -13.48
N GLY A 148 10.91 6.10 -14.78
CA GLY A 148 10.95 7.47 -15.30
C GLY A 148 9.57 8.07 -15.62
N GLY A 149 8.49 7.45 -15.14
CA GLY A 149 7.12 7.84 -15.48
C GLY A 149 6.66 7.30 -16.85
N GLY A 150 5.67 7.95 -17.44
CA GLY A 150 5.09 7.59 -18.74
C GLY A 150 3.57 7.61 -18.70
N ALA A 151 2.95 6.84 -19.60
CA ALA A 151 1.49 6.72 -19.64
C ALA A 151 0.96 6.17 -18.31
N TRP A 152 -0.18 6.71 -17.86
CA TRP A 152 -0.86 6.32 -16.65
C TRP A 152 -2.27 5.84 -17.00
N THR A 153 -2.67 4.68 -16.48
CA THR A 153 -4.05 4.22 -16.48
C THR A 153 -4.53 3.78 -15.09
N ASN A 154 -5.84 3.74 -14.89
CA ASN A 154 -6.47 3.29 -13.66
C ASN A 154 -7.09 1.90 -13.82
N ILE A 155 -7.09 1.13 -12.74
CA ILE A 155 -7.87 -0.10 -12.61
C ILE A 155 -8.87 0.08 -11.48
N ALA A 156 -10.16 0.08 -11.83
CA ALA A 156 -11.22 0.09 -10.84
C ALA A 156 -11.29 -1.26 -10.07
N LEU A 157 -11.35 -1.14 -8.75
CA LEU A 157 -11.62 -2.20 -7.77
C LEU A 157 -12.88 -1.83 -6.98
N LEU A 158 -13.45 -2.82 -6.29
CA LEU A 158 -14.62 -2.60 -5.44
C LEU A 158 -14.18 -2.09 -4.07
N PRO A 159 -14.84 -1.06 -3.49
CA PRO A 159 -14.55 -0.58 -2.13
C PRO A 159 -14.63 -1.69 -1.06
N SER A 160 -15.46 -2.72 -1.29
CA SER A 160 -15.59 -3.88 -0.39
C SER A 160 -14.40 -4.86 -0.43
N LEU A 161 -13.48 -4.68 -1.38
CA LEU A 161 -12.30 -5.53 -1.54
C LEU A 161 -11.00 -4.86 -1.10
N ILE A 162 -10.93 -3.54 -1.24
CA ILE A 162 -9.74 -2.75 -0.89
C ILE A 162 -10.14 -1.30 -0.65
N MET A 163 -9.48 -0.68 0.32
CA MET A 163 -9.64 0.73 0.66
C MET A 163 -8.39 1.24 1.36
N ASP A 164 -8.18 2.55 1.32
CA ASP A 164 -7.32 3.28 2.25
C ASP A 164 -8.13 3.66 3.50
N VAL A 165 -7.47 3.71 4.67
CA VAL A 165 -8.07 4.16 5.92
C VAL A 165 -7.62 5.59 6.20
N ASP A 166 -8.48 6.57 5.93
CA ASP A 166 -8.16 7.99 6.03
C ASP A 166 -8.76 8.68 7.27
N ASP A 167 -9.86 8.14 7.81
CA ASP A 167 -10.58 8.63 8.98
C ASP A 167 -11.15 7.49 9.86
N VAL A 168 -11.93 7.85 10.89
CA VAL A 168 -12.51 6.89 11.83
C VAL A 168 -13.65 6.10 11.17
N GLU A 169 -14.42 6.74 10.28
CA GLU A 169 -15.48 6.08 9.54
C GLU A 169 -14.94 4.98 8.62
N ASP A 170 -13.80 5.21 7.98
CA ASP A 170 -13.09 4.21 7.18
C ASP A 170 -12.64 3.01 8.04
N LEU A 171 -12.19 3.25 9.28
CA LEU A 171 -11.78 2.19 10.20
C LEU A 171 -12.97 1.29 10.59
N GLU A 172 -14.12 1.89 10.89
CA GLU A 172 -15.36 1.14 11.19
C GLU A 172 -15.84 0.33 9.99
N TYR A 173 -15.65 0.85 8.77
CA TYR A 173 -15.96 0.11 7.55
C TYR A 173 -14.97 -1.03 7.31
N ALA A 174 -13.67 -0.80 7.53
CA ALA A 174 -12.62 -1.80 7.39
C ALA A 174 -12.83 -3.01 8.32
N GLU A 175 -13.30 -2.79 9.55
CA GLU A 175 -13.67 -3.86 10.48
C GLU A 175 -14.78 -4.77 9.92
N LYS A 176 -15.73 -4.22 9.16
CA LYS A 176 -16.81 -4.99 8.52
C LYS A 176 -16.32 -5.85 7.35
N VAL A 177 -15.17 -5.52 6.76
CA VAL A 177 -14.59 -6.32 5.67
C VAL A 177 -14.19 -7.71 6.16
N CYS A 178 -13.74 -7.84 7.42
CA CYS A 178 -13.30 -9.12 7.96
C CYS A 178 -14.41 -10.01 8.50
N THR A 179 -15.56 -9.45 8.87
CA THR A 179 -16.69 -10.23 9.41
C THR A 179 -17.51 -10.93 8.33
N SER A 180 -17.22 -10.66 7.05
CA SER A 180 -17.95 -11.19 5.89
C SER A 180 -17.47 -12.55 5.37
N ASP A 181 -16.62 -13.25 6.14
CA ASP A 181 -16.17 -14.63 5.88
C ASP A 181 -16.63 -15.61 7.01
N ALA A 182 -17.68 -15.26 7.77
CA ALA A 182 -18.34 -16.16 8.72
C ALA A 182 -19.52 -16.92 8.08
#